data_AF-W2TJ55-F1
#
_entry.id   AF-W2TJ55-F1
#
_cell.length_a   1.000
_cell.length_b   1.000
_cell.length_c   1.000
_cell.angle_alpha   90.00
_cell.angle_beta   90.00
_cell.angle_gamma   90.00
#
_symmetry.space_group_name_H-M   'P 1'
#
loop_
_entity.id
_entity.type
_entity.pdbx_description
1 polymer ?
#
loop_
_entity_poly.entity_id
_entity_poly.type
_entity_poly.pdbx_seq_one_letter_code
_entity_poly.pdbx_strand_id
1 'polypeptide(L)'
;MFTGSARSRMFMLFYFAVPVGSGLGFVVGSTVASYMGAWQWGIRLTAVAGIIALALLIVIVDEPQRGAAEKSDDRLPSKSGSYWKDVKTLMRTPTFISCTWAYTTLIFVTGTLSWWEPTIIKHAVAWNQGLNDTELLPNYKKDQ
;
A
#
# COMPACT_ATOMS: atom_id res chain seq x y z
N MET A 1 -20.07 7.01 17.06
CA MET A 1 -19.26 5.90 16.50
C MET A 1 -19.95 5.34 15.28
N PHE A 2 -19.19 4.98 14.23
CA PHE A 2 -19.78 4.39 13.02
C PHE A 2 -20.17 2.94 13.26
N THR A 3 -21.43 2.60 13.07
CA THR A 3 -21.99 1.25 13.23
C THR A 3 -22.59 0.76 11.90
N GLY A 4 -22.72 -0.55 11.73
CA GLY A 4 -23.30 -1.16 10.53
C GLY A 4 -22.63 -0.73 9.21
N SER A 5 -23.43 -0.35 8.21
CA SER A 5 -22.97 0.03 6.87
C SER A 5 -22.09 1.28 6.84
N ALA A 6 -22.25 2.20 7.81
CA ALA A 6 -21.42 3.39 7.91
C ALA A 6 -19.95 3.04 8.25
N ARG A 7 -19.73 1.98 9.04
CA ARG A 7 -18.39 1.47 9.35
C ARG A 7 -17.67 0.97 8.09
N SER A 8 -18.36 0.17 7.27
CA SER A 8 -17.81 -0.33 6.01
C SER A 8 -17.48 0.78 5.03
N ARG A 9 -18.33 1.83 4.93
CA ARG A 9 -18.07 3.00 4.07
C ARG A 9 -16.85 3.80 4.53
N MET A 10 -16.70 4.00 5.84
CA MET A 10 -15.52 4.69 6.38
C MET A 10 -14.24 3.88 6.16
N PHE A 11 -14.28 2.55 6.28
CA PHE A 11 -13.15 1.71 5.91
C PHE A 11 -12.82 1.80 4.42
N MET A 12 -13.81 1.81 3.53
CA MET A 12 -13.56 1.98 2.10
C MET A 12 -12.86 3.32 1.81
N LEU A 13 -13.34 4.42 2.40
CA LEU A 13 -12.71 5.74 2.26
C LEU A 13 -11.29 5.76 2.83
N PHE A 14 -11.06 5.11 3.96
CA PHE A 14 -9.73 4.98 4.55
C PHE A 14 -8.78 4.17 3.65
N TYR A 15 -9.20 3.02 3.13
CA TYR A 15 -8.36 2.21 2.24
C TYR A 15 -8.11 2.89 0.88
N PHE A 16 -9.01 3.77 0.44
CA PHE A 16 -8.81 4.59 -0.75
C PHE A 16 -7.66 5.60 -0.60
N ALA A 17 -7.31 5.98 0.63
CA ALA A 17 -6.17 6.87 0.86
C ALA A 17 -4.82 6.25 0.46
N VAL A 18 -4.69 4.91 0.48
CA VAL A 18 -3.44 4.21 0.13
C VAL A 18 -3.03 4.45 -1.33
N PRO A 19 -3.86 4.15 -2.35
CA PRO A 19 -3.49 4.41 -3.75
C PRO A 19 -3.33 5.90 -4.06
N VAL A 20 -4.11 6.79 -3.43
CA VAL A 20 -3.98 8.24 -3.62
C VAL A 20 -2.67 8.75 -3.02
N GLY A 21 -2.34 8.31 -1.80
CA GLY A 21 -1.12 8.69 -1.10
C GLY A 21 0.14 8.18 -1.77
N SER A 22 0.14 6.94 -2.26
CA SER A 22 1.29 6.39 -2.99
C SER A 22 1.54 7.12 -4.30
N GLY A 23 0.48 7.41 -5.08
CA GLY A 23 0.59 8.17 -6.32
C GLY A 23 1.13 9.59 -6.10
N LEU A 24 0.58 10.32 -5.13
CA LEU A 24 1.08 11.65 -4.76
C LEU A 24 2.53 11.60 -4.25
N GLY A 25 2.89 10.57 -3.50
CA GLY A 25 4.25 10.35 -3.01
C GLY A 25 5.28 10.21 -4.13
N PHE A 26 4.96 9.47 -5.20
CA PHE A 26 5.84 9.35 -6.37
C PHE A 26 6.03 10.67 -7.11
N VAL A 27 4.96 11.45 -7.29
CA VAL A 27 5.04 12.74 -7.99
C VAL A 27 5.86 13.75 -7.18
N VAL A 28 5.55 13.91 -5.89
CA VAL A 28 6.24 14.86 -5.03
C VAL A 28 7.69 14.43 -4.80
N GLY A 29 7.93 13.14 -4.55
CA GLY A 29 9.27 12.59 -4.34
C GLY A 29 10.18 12.74 -5.54
N SER A 30 9.69 12.42 -6.75
CA SER A 30 10.46 12.56 -7.99
C SER A 30 10.77 14.03 -8.31
N THR A 31 9.78 14.91 -8.19
CA THR A 31 9.94 16.36 -8.42
C THR A 31 11.01 16.95 -7.50
N VAL A 32 10.95 16.63 -6.20
CA VAL A 32 11.91 17.16 -5.21
C VAL A 32 13.30 16.59 -5.41
N ALA A 33 13.42 15.31 -5.76
CA ALA A 33 14.69 14.69 -6.10
C ALA A 33 15.34 15.36 -7.33
N SER A 34 14.55 15.70 -8.36
CA SER A 34 15.03 16.40 -9.56
C SER A 34 15.48 17.83 -9.26
N TYR A 35 14.75 18.58 -8.43
CA TYR A 35 15.13 19.97 -8.08
C TYR A 35 16.37 20.05 -7.18
N MET A 36 16.50 19.14 -6.21
CA MET A 36 17.61 19.14 -5.25
C MET A 36 18.83 18.33 -5.73
N GLY A 37 18.74 17.69 -6.91
CA GLY A 37 19.81 16.88 -7.50
C GLY A 37 20.20 15.65 -6.69
N ALA A 38 19.38 15.25 -5.71
CA ALA A 38 19.70 14.20 -4.75
C ALA A 38 18.43 13.47 -4.27
N TRP A 39 18.42 12.14 -4.44
CA TRP A 39 17.28 11.27 -4.11
C TRP A 39 16.94 11.26 -2.62
N GLN A 40 17.92 11.51 -1.75
CA GLN A 40 17.73 11.53 -0.30
C GLN A 40 16.73 12.60 0.13
N TRP A 41 16.62 13.70 -0.62
CA TRP A 41 15.68 14.77 -0.31
C TRP A 41 14.21 14.36 -0.50
N GLY A 42 13.93 13.43 -1.42
CA GLY A 42 12.60 12.83 -1.54
C GLY A 42 12.20 12.06 -0.28
N ILE A 43 13.13 11.30 0.31
CA ILE A 43 12.89 10.52 1.55
C ILE A 43 12.83 11.44 2.79
N ARG A 44 13.68 12.46 2.85
CA ARG A 44 13.64 13.43 3.96
C ARG A 44 12.30 14.16 4.00
N LEU A 45 11.75 14.52 2.84
CA LEU A 45 10.45 15.18 2.76
C LEU A 45 9.32 14.28 3.26
N THR A 46 9.30 13.00 2.90
CA THR A 46 8.29 12.06 3.39
C THR A 46 8.41 11.84 4.90
N ALA A 47 9.63 11.80 5.45
CA ALA A 47 9.84 11.73 6.88
C ALA A 47 9.29 12.96 7.63
N VAL A 48 9.53 14.17 7.11
CA VAL A 48 8.97 15.41 7.67
C VAL A 48 7.43 15.41 7.60
N ALA A 49 6.86 15.01 6.46
CA ALA A 49 5.41 14.88 6.32
C ALA A 49 4.81 13.86 7.31
N GLY A 50 5.52 12.76 7.59
CA GLY A 50 5.12 11.77 8.59
C GLY A 50 5.10 12.33 10.02
N ILE A 51 6.08 13.16 10.38
CA ILE A 51 6.10 13.83 11.69
C ILE A 51 4.93 14.81 11.82
N ILE A 52 4.63 15.58 10.77
CA ILE A 52 3.49 16.49 10.74
C ILE A 52 2.18 15.70 10.89
N ALA A 53 2.03 14.60 10.15
CA ALA A 53 0.84 13.74 10.26
C ALA A 53 0.68 13.15 11.66
N LEU A 54 1.77 12.73 12.31
CA LEU A 54 1.76 12.25 13.69
C LEU A 54 1.33 13.35 14.67
N ALA A 55 1.88 14.56 14.53
CA ALA A 55 1.49 15.70 15.36
C ALA A 55 0.00 16.03 15.20
N LEU A 56 -0.51 16.03 13.96
CA LEU A 56 -1.93 16.22 13.67
C LEU A 56 -2.80 15.12 14.28
N LEU A 57 -2.36 13.86 14.21
CA LEU A 57 -3.08 12.74 14.82
C LEU A 57 -3.23 12.97 16.33
N ILE A 58 -2.14 13.32 17.02
CA ILE A 58 -2.15 13.56 18.48
C ILE A 58 -3.07 14.73 18.86
N VAL A 59 -3.15 15.78 18.02
CA VAL A 59 -3.94 16.99 18.32
C VAL A 59 -5.42 16.84 17.93
N ILE A 60 -5.73 16.15 16.84
CA ILE A 60 -7.07 16.12 16.23
C ILE A 60 -7.85 14.84 16.60
N VAL A 61 -7.17 13.72 16.81
CA VAL A 61 -7.83 12.43 17.01
C VAL A 61 -8.02 12.16 18.50
N ASP A 62 -9.26 12.28 18.96
CA ASP A 62 -9.66 11.82 20.28
C ASP A 62 -9.78 10.29 20.32
N GLU A 63 -9.10 9.67 21.29
CA GLU A 63 -9.16 8.22 21.48
C GLU A 63 -10.55 7.82 22.00
N PRO A 64 -11.34 7.07 21.21
CA PRO A 64 -12.65 6.63 21.65
C PRO A 64 -12.55 5.54 22.73
N GLN A 65 -13.55 5.43 23.60
CA GLN A 65 -13.60 4.32 24.57
C GLN A 65 -13.57 2.95 23.86
N ARG A 66 -12.61 2.12 24.25
CA ARG A 66 -12.43 0.76 23.70
C ARG A 66 -13.72 -0.05 23.81
N GLY A 67 -14.18 -0.59 22.69
CA GLY A 67 -15.39 -1.42 22.61
C GLY A 67 -16.71 -0.64 22.59
N ALA A 68 -16.72 0.70 22.58
CA ALA A 68 -17.98 1.45 22.53
C ALA A 68 -18.75 1.27 21.20
N ALA A 69 -18.11 0.77 20.14
CA ALA A 69 -18.77 0.41 18.88
C ALA A 69 -19.38 -1.01 18.90
N GLU A 70 -18.98 -1.85 19.86
CA GLU A 70 -19.50 -3.22 20.05
C GLU A 70 -20.70 -3.22 21.00
N LYS A 71 -20.78 -2.26 21.94
CA LYS A 71 -21.92 -2.09 22.85
C LYS A 71 -23.25 -1.77 22.16
N SER A 72 -23.22 -1.22 20.95
CA SER A 72 -24.44 -0.89 20.20
C SER A 72 -25.06 -2.08 19.47
N ASP A 73 -24.35 -3.21 19.36
CA ASP A 73 -24.80 -4.38 18.62
C ASP A 73 -25.04 -5.54 19.59
N ASP A 74 -26.10 -5.41 20.41
CA ASP A 74 -26.60 -6.40 21.39
C ASP A 74 -26.96 -7.77 20.76
N ARG A 75 -26.82 -7.92 19.44
CA ARG A 75 -27.23 -9.10 18.67
C ARG A 75 -26.11 -10.10 18.41
N LEU A 76 -24.85 -9.71 18.61
CA LEU A 76 -23.72 -10.61 18.43
C LEU A 76 -23.16 -10.97 19.81
N PRO A 77 -23.42 -12.19 20.31
CA PRO A 77 -22.74 -12.61 21.52
C PRO A 77 -21.25 -12.61 21.18
N SER A 78 -20.49 -11.77 21.87
CA SER A 78 -19.02 -11.81 21.91
C SER A 78 -18.60 -13.13 22.57
N LYS A 79 -18.85 -14.25 21.89
CA LYS A 79 -18.27 -15.53 22.22
C LYS A 79 -16.84 -15.45 21.73
N SER A 80 -15.95 -15.10 22.63
CA SER A 80 -14.53 -15.42 22.55
C SER A 80 -14.39 -16.94 22.42
N GLY A 81 -14.53 -17.44 21.19
CA GLY A 81 -14.24 -18.81 20.83
C GLY A 81 -12.77 -19.12 21.10
N SER A 82 -12.46 -20.40 21.27
CA SER A 82 -11.07 -20.85 21.31
C SER A 82 -10.41 -20.50 19.97
N TYR A 83 -9.39 -19.64 19.99
CA TYR A 83 -8.63 -19.16 18.82
C TYR A 83 -8.28 -20.29 17.83
N TRP A 84 -7.84 -21.43 18.34
CA TRP A 84 -7.48 -22.60 17.53
C TRP A 84 -8.66 -23.21 16.77
N LYS A 85 -9.87 -23.14 17.35
CA LYS A 85 -11.10 -23.60 16.70
C LYS A 85 -11.45 -22.70 15.51
N ASP A 86 -11.24 -21.40 15.65
CA ASP A 86 -11.51 -20.43 14.58
C ASP A 86 -10.49 -20.59 13.45
N VAL A 87 -9.20 -20.73 13.77
CA VAL A 87 -8.15 -21.00 12.77
C VAL A 87 -8.44 -22.29 11.99
N LYS A 88 -8.79 -23.38 12.69
CA LYS A 88 -9.14 -24.65 12.04
C LYS A 88 -10.39 -24.54 11.15
N THR A 89 -11.35 -23.70 11.55
CA THR A 89 -12.57 -23.45 10.76
C THR A 89 -12.24 -22.65 9.50
N LEU A 90 -11.39 -21.63 9.63
CA LEU A 90 -10.96 -20.80 8.51
C LEU A 90 -10.15 -21.60 7.49
N MET A 91 -9.21 -22.45 7.94
CA MET A 91 -8.42 -23.34 7.06
C MET A 91 -9.26 -24.42 6.36
N ARG A 92 -10.47 -24.72 6.82
CA ARG A 92 -11.38 -25.66 6.14
C ARG A 92 -12.34 -24.96 5.16
N THR A 93 -12.36 -23.64 5.14
CA THR A 93 -13.25 -22.88 4.28
C THR A 93 -12.61 -22.73 2.90
N PRO A 94 -13.15 -23.37 1.83
CA PRO A 94 -12.49 -23.41 0.53
C PRO A 94 -12.34 -22.03 -0.09
N THR A 95 -13.32 -21.13 0.11
CA THR A 95 -13.28 -19.74 -0.35
C THR A 95 -12.13 -18.97 0.30
N PHE A 96 -11.85 -19.21 1.58
CA PHE A 96 -10.74 -18.55 2.27
C PHE A 96 -9.39 -19.00 1.69
N ILE A 97 -9.23 -20.31 1.46
CA ILE A 97 -8.02 -20.88 0.87
C ILE A 97 -7.81 -20.36 -0.55
N SER A 98 -8.86 -20.37 -1.39
CA SER A 98 -8.76 -19.90 -2.78
C SER A 98 -8.42 -18.42 -2.86
N CYS A 99 -9.04 -17.56 -2.03
CA CYS A 99 -8.72 -16.14 -1.96
C CYS A 99 -7.28 -15.90 -1.48
N THR A 100 -6.79 -16.69 -0.51
CA THR A 100 -5.42 -16.56 0.01
C THR A 100 -4.39 -16.91 -1.06
N TRP A 101 -4.60 -18.00 -1.79
CA TRP A 101 -3.74 -18.36 -2.92
C TRP A 101 -3.79 -17.32 -4.04
N ALA A 102 -4.99 -16.89 -4.43
CA ALA A 102 -5.16 -15.86 -5.45
C ALA A 102 -4.42 -14.56 -5.09
N TYR A 103 -4.54 -14.11 -3.83
CA TYR A 103 -3.87 -12.92 -3.35
C TYR A 103 -2.34 -13.12 -3.25
N THR A 104 -1.88 -14.30 -2.87
CA THR A 104 -0.46 -14.64 -2.84
C THR A 104 0.15 -14.58 -4.25
N THR A 105 -0.53 -15.18 -5.24
CA THR A 105 -0.10 -15.10 -6.65
C THR A 105 -0.14 -13.66 -7.15
N LEU A 106 -1.16 -12.87 -6.79
CA LEU A 106 -1.26 -11.46 -7.15
C LEU A 106 -0.06 -10.66 -6.63
N ILE A 107 0.30 -10.81 -5.35
CA ILE A 107 1.48 -10.16 -4.77
C ILE A 107 2.75 -10.64 -5.44
N PHE A 108 2.89 -11.94 -5.68
CA PHE A 108 4.06 -12.50 -6.36
C PHE A 108 4.26 -11.88 -7.74
N VAL A 109 3.23 -11.82 -8.57
CA VAL A 109 3.28 -11.20 -9.90
C VAL A 109 3.56 -9.70 -9.81
N THR A 110 2.94 -8.99 -8.86
CA THR A 110 3.17 -7.55 -8.67
C THR A 110 4.62 -7.28 -8.26
N GLY A 111 5.19 -8.10 -7.38
CA GLY A 111 6.57 -7.98 -6.93
C GLY A 111 7.58 -8.31 -8.03
N THR A 112 7.33 -9.36 -8.83
CA THR A 112 8.20 -9.67 -9.96
C THR A 112 8.16 -8.57 -11.02
N LEU A 113 6.98 -8.04 -11.35
CA LEU A 113 6.87 -6.91 -12.27
C LEU A 113 7.61 -5.68 -11.74
N SER A 114 7.41 -5.30 -10.47
CA SER A 114 8.07 -4.13 -9.87
C SER A 114 9.60 -4.23 -9.90
N TRP A 115 10.15 -5.44 -9.80
CA TRP A 115 11.60 -5.65 -9.86
C TRP A 115 12.15 -5.60 -11.30
N TRP A 116 11.43 -6.19 -12.26
CA TRP A 116 11.89 -6.33 -13.64
C TRP A 116 11.45 -5.20 -14.58
N GLU A 117 10.46 -4.40 -14.20
CA GLU A 117 9.91 -3.28 -14.96
C GLU A 117 10.98 -2.32 -15.54
N PRO A 118 11.90 -1.74 -14.74
CA PRO A 118 12.90 -0.82 -15.28
C PRO A 118 13.85 -1.50 -16.28
N THR A 119 14.17 -2.77 -16.06
CA THR A 119 15.04 -3.55 -16.95
C THR A 119 14.35 -3.81 -18.29
N ILE A 120 13.08 -4.20 -18.27
CA ILE A 120 12.27 -4.43 -19.47
C ILE A 120 12.12 -3.14 -20.28
N ILE A 121 11.86 -2.00 -19.62
CA ILE A 121 11.76 -0.70 -20.30
C ILE A 121 13.10 -0.34 -20.97
N LYS A 122 14.23 -0.52 -20.29
CA LYS A 122 15.57 -0.29 -20.87
C LYS A 122 15.82 -1.16 -22.10
N HIS A 123 15.50 -2.45 -22.04
CA HIS A 123 15.64 -3.35 -23.20
C HIS A 123 14.70 -2.96 -24.35
N ALA A 124 13.46 -2.60 -24.08
CA ALA A 124 12.51 -2.16 -25.10
C ALA A 124 12.96 -0.87 -25.80
N VAL A 125 13.51 0.08 -25.03
CA VAL A 125 14.06 1.34 -25.57
C VAL A 125 15.32 1.09 -26.40
N ALA A 126 16.19 0.18 -25.99
CA ALA A 126 17.38 -0.23 -26.77
C ALA A 126 16.98 -0.90 -28.10
N TRP A 127 16.01 -1.81 -28.05
CA TRP A 127 15.48 -2.49 -29.24
C TRP A 127 14.90 -1.52 -30.27
N ASN A 128 14.10 -0.55 -29.83
CA ASN A 128 13.55 0.49 -30.71
C ASN A 128 14.62 1.37 -31.37
N GLN A 129 15.83 1.45 -30.79
CA GLN A 129 16.96 2.19 -31.35
C GLN A 129 17.91 1.32 -32.18
N GLY A 130 17.59 0.03 -32.36
CA GLY A 130 18.43 -0.93 -33.10
C GLY A 130 19.73 -1.28 -32.38
N LEU A 131 19.80 -1.08 -31.06
CA LEU A 131 20.98 -1.37 -30.25
C LEU A 131 20.95 -2.83 -29.78
N ASN A 132 22.07 -3.54 -29.93
CA ASN A 132 22.20 -4.92 -29.46
C ASN A 132 22.36 -5.03 -27.93
N ASP A 133 22.84 -3.97 -27.27
CA ASP A 133 23.09 -3.94 -25.83
C ASP A 133 22.51 -2.70 -25.15
N THR A 134 22.01 -2.88 -23.93
CA THR A 134 21.47 -1.80 -23.09
C THR A 134 22.55 -0.86 -22.56
N GLU A 135 23.82 -1.27 -22.59
CA GLU A 135 24.95 -0.43 -22.22
C GLU A 135 25.18 0.72 -23.20
N LEU A 136 24.81 0.54 -24.47
CA LEU A 136 24.96 1.53 -25.54
C LEU A 136 23.91 2.66 -25.45
N LEU A 137 22.93 2.54 -24.54
CA LEU A 137 21.99 3.63 -24.29
C LEU A 137 22.70 4.83 -23.64
N PRO A 138 22.46 6.06 -24.13
CA PRO A 138 23.01 7.26 -23.49
C PRO A 138 22.51 7.37 -22.05
N ASN A 139 23.39 7.75 -21.11
CA ASN A 139 23.10 7.74 -19.66
C ASN A 139 21.84 8.55 -19.29
N TYR A 140 21.51 9.62 -20.03
CA TYR A 140 20.28 10.39 -19.83
C TYR A 140 19.00 9.53 -19.97
N LYS A 141 19.00 8.46 -20.78
CA LYS A 141 17.86 7.54 -20.95
C LYS A 141 17.87 6.35 -20.01
N LYS A 142 18.95 6.14 -19.24
CA LYS A 142 19.08 5.03 -18.28
C LYS A 142 18.48 5.37 -16.91
N ASP A 143 18.34 6.67 -16.64
CA ASP A 143 17.93 7.23 -15.34
C ASP A 143 16.51 7.83 -15.36
N GLN A 144 15.76 7.62 -16.46
CA GLN A 144 14.31 7.86 -16.54
C GLN A 144 13.54 6.63 -16.06
#